data_AF-A0A5J4QGI0-F1
#
_entry.id   AF-A0A5J4QGI0-F1
#
_cell.length_a   1.000
_cell.length_b   1.000
_cell.length_c   1.000
_cell.angle_alpha   90.00
_cell.angle_beta   90.00
_cell.angle_gamma   90.00
#
_symmetry.space_group_name_H-M   'P 1'
#
loop_
_entity.id
_entity.type
_entity.pdbx_description
1 polymer ?
#
loop_
_entity_poly.entity_id
_entity_poly.type
_entity_poly.pdbx_seq_one_letter_code
_entity_poly.pdbx_strand_id
1 'polypeptide(L)'
;MSRYESSRFVKNPQIMNQQVLKITCDKLGWKYEVRNNELLTTDIKQNVQLYGEFALKVSGDQVTYNSYYLKNGKELIAELQSVFFPLNVEYAKKTDVSSFEQKGFTFKKLYDFKPTTEEVEKFCMVGYTKLPNEK
;
A
#
# COMPACT_ATOMS: atom_id res chain seq x y z
N MET A 1 -26.36 17.23 -8.39
CA MET A 1 -25.20 16.78 -9.20
C MET A 1 -24.02 16.59 -8.25
N SER A 2 -23.65 15.34 -7.96
CA SER A 2 -22.47 15.01 -7.16
C SER A 2 -21.23 15.08 -8.05
N ARG A 3 -20.15 15.71 -7.57
CA ARG A 3 -18.88 15.81 -8.29
C ARG A 3 -17.87 14.91 -7.58
N TYR A 4 -17.27 14.00 -8.32
CA TYR A 4 -16.22 13.08 -7.84
C TYR A 4 -14.96 13.33 -8.66
N GLU A 5 -13.80 13.34 -7.99
CA GLU A 5 -12.49 13.44 -8.65
C GLU A 5 -11.67 12.19 -8.34
N SER A 6 -10.89 11.73 -9.32
CA SER A 6 -10.06 10.53 -9.18
C SER A 6 -8.59 10.81 -9.47
N SER A 7 -7.71 10.20 -8.68
CA SER A 7 -6.27 10.21 -8.88
C SER A 7 -5.76 8.80 -9.20
N ARG A 8 -4.87 8.70 -10.19
CA ARG A 8 -4.21 7.46 -10.61
C ARG A 8 -2.79 7.42 -10.08
N PHE A 9 -2.40 6.30 -9.48
CA PHE A 9 -1.09 6.15 -8.87
C PHE A 9 -0.10 5.66 -9.92
N VAL A 10 0.82 6.52 -10.35
CA VAL A 10 1.79 6.19 -11.41
C VAL A 10 3.15 5.83 -10.81
N LYS A 11 3.18 4.74 -10.03
CA LYS A 11 4.37 3.91 -9.79
C LYS A 11 3.89 2.48 -9.93
N ASN A 12 4.28 1.79 -11.01
CA ASN A 12 3.71 0.53 -11.54
C ASN A 12 3.04 -0.39 -10.45
N PRO A 13 1.69 -0.38 -10.36
CA PRO A 13 0.91 -0.89 -9.22
C PRO A 13 -0.03 -2.05 -9.58
N GLN A 14 0.46 -3.27 -9.82
CA GLN A 14 -0.44 -4.32 -10.34
C GLN A 14 -1.65 -4.61 -9.43
N ILE A 15 -1.60 -4.43 -8.11
CA ILE A 15 -2.79 -4.23 -7.25
C ILE A 15 -2.36 -3.41 -6.03
N MET A 16 -3.01 -2.30 -5.73
CA MET A 16 -2.85 -1.63 -4.43
C MET A 16 -3.30 -2.63 -3.36
N ASN A 17 -2.36 -3.19 -2.60
CA ASN A 17 -2.65 -4.37 -1.77
C ASN A 17 -3.70 -4.01 -0.71
N GLN A 18 -4.87 -4.65 -0.78
CA GLN A 18 -5.99 -4.39 0.13
C GLN A 18 -5.62 -4.61 1.59
N GLN A 19 -4.73 -5.55 1.90
CA GLN A 19 -4.26 -5.76 3.28
C GLN A 19 -3.46 -4.56 3.78
N VAL A 20 -2.59 -4.00 2.93
CA VAL A 20 -1.81 -2.81 3.25
C VAL A 20 -2.70 -1.58 3.36
N LEU A 21 -3.74 -1.47 2.53
CA LEU A 21 -4.75 -0.40 2.64
C LEU A 21 -5.49 -0.46 3.97
N LYS A 22 -5.93 -1.65 4.41
CA LYS A 22 -6.56 -1.84 5.73
C LYS A 22 -5.65 -1.36 6.86
N ILE A 23 -4.40 -1.82 6.87
CA ILE A 23 -3.40 -1.42 7.87
C ILE A 23 -3.13 0.09 7.82
N THR A 24 -3.09 0.68 6.63
CA THR A 24 -2.94 2.12 6.45
C THR A 24 -4.12 2.88 7.06
N CYS A 25 -5.35 2.47 6.76
CA CYS A 25 -6.55 3.06 7.35
C CYS A 25 -6.57 2.89 8.87
N ASP A 26 -6.20 1.73 9.40
CA ASP A 26 -6.11 1.49 10.84
C ASP A 26 -5.08 2.42 11.50
N LYS A 27 -3.91 2.63 10.87
CA LYS A 27 -2.89 3.59 11.36
C LYS A 27 -3.37 5.04 11.33
N LEU A 28 -4.09 5.44 10.28
CA LEU A 28 -4.70 6.77 10.18
C LEU A 28 -5.93 6.91 11.10
N GLY A 29 -6.40 5.80 11.68
CA GLY A 29 -7.61 5.75 12.48
C GLY A 29 -8.87 6.01 11.67
N TRP A 30 -8.85 5.73 10.38
CA TRP A 30 -9.97 5.87 9.46
C TRP A 30 -10.85 4.63 9.49
N LYS A 31 -12.17 4.81 9.44
CA LYS A 31 -13.10 3.68 9.29
C LYS A 31 -13.33 3.39 7.82
N TYR A 32 -13.31 2.12 7.48
CA TYR A 32 -13.50 1.65 6.12
C TYR A 32 -14.48 0.47 6.07
N GLU A 33 -15.12 0.31 4.93
CA GLU A 33 -15.94 -0.85 4.56
C GLU A 33 -15.35 -1.45 3.29
N VAL A 34 -15.32 -2.78 3.19
CA VAL A 34 -14.92 -3.47 1.96
C VAL A 34 -16.17 -3.99 1.27
N ARG A 35 -16.44 -3.51 0.05
CA ARG A 35 -17.55 -3.97 -0.81
C ARG A 35 -17.04 -4.24 -2.21
N ASN A 36 -17.41 -5.38 -2.78
CA ASN A 36 -17.10 -5.71 -4.18
C ASN A 36 -15.63 -5.52 -4.56
N ASN A 37 -14.71 -5.89 -3.65
CA ASN A 37 -13.26 -5.70 -3.85
C ASN A 37 -12.79 -4.23 -3.88
N GLU A 38 -13.64 -3.29 -3.47
CA GLU A 38 -13.34 -1.88 -3.28
C GLU A 38 -13.29 -1.56 -1.78
N LEU A 39 -12.39 -0.66 -1.39
CA LEU A 39 -12.29 -0.16 -0.01
C LEU A 39 -12.89 1.25 0.04
N LEU A 40 -13.97 1.39 0.82
CA LEU A 40 -14.73 2.63 0.99
C LEU A 40 -14.43 3.18 2.38
N THR A 41 -13.75 4.31 2.45
CA THR A 41 -13.50 5.01 3.71
C THR A 41 -14.72 5.85 4.06
N THR A 42 -15.37 5.56 5.18
CA THR A 42 -16.60 6.21 5.63
C THR A 42 -16.35 7.25 6.73
N ASP A 43 -15.20 7.20 7.40
CA ASP A 43 -14.84 8.17 8.43
C ASP A 43 -13.33 8.45 8.37
N ILE A 44 -12.98 9.70 8.12
CA ILE A 44 -11.60 10.20 8.03
C ILE A 44 -11.21 11.08 9.24
N LYS A 45 -12.00 11.07 10.32
CA LYS A 45 -11.78 11.87 11.54
C LYS A 45 -11.66 13.39 11.35
N GLN A 46 -12.07 13.93 10.21
CA GLN A 46 -12.05 15.38 9.93
C GLN A 46 -13.36 16.10 10.32
N ASN A 47 -14.22 15.46 11.12
CA ASN A 47 -15.52 16.01 11.56
C ASN A 47 -16.47 16.40 10.41
N VAL A 48 -16.32 15.75 9.25
CA VAL A 48 -17.15 15.97 8.06
C VAL A 48 -18.29 14.95 8.04
N GLN A 49 -19.53 15.43 7.97
CA GLN A 49 -20.69 14.56 7.77
C GLN A 49 -20.85 14.21 6.29
N LEU A 50 -20.65 12.94 5.96
CA LEU A 50 -20.75 12.41 4.59
C LEU A 50 -22.15 11.87 4.27
N TYR A 51 -23.12 11.97 5.19
CA TYR A 51 -24.53 11.57 5.01
C TYR A 51 -24.73 10.16 4.44
N GLY A 52 -23.82 9.22 4.73
CA GLY A 52 -23.86 7.84 4.22
C GLY A 52 -23.09 7.61 2.92
N GLU A 53 -22.47 8.64 2.36
CA GLU A 53 -21.51 8.53 1.25
C GLU A 53 -20.08 8.24 1.75
N PHE A 54 -19.20 7.85 0.83
CA PHE A 54 -17.78 7.61 1.11
C PHE A 54 -16.97 8.91 1.03
N ALA A 55 -15.94 9.03 1.87
CA ALA A 55 -14.92 10.07 1.77
C ALA A 55 -13.94 9.73 0.64
N LEU A 56 -13.41 8.52 0.70
CA LEU A 56 -12.42 7.97 -0.22
C LEU A 56 -12.88 6.59 -0.66
N LYS A 57 -12.69 6.27 -1.93
CA LYS A 57 -12.92 4.96 -2.52
C LYS A 57 -11.65 4.52 -3.20
N VAL A 58 -11.15 3.35 -2.83
CA VAL A 58 -10.00 2.72 -3.46
C VAL A 58 -10.50 1.50 -4.25
N SER A 59 -10.30 1.55 -5.56
CA SER A 59 -10.68 0.47 -6.48
C SER A 59 -9.48 0.16 -7.37
N GLY A 60 -8.87 -1.00 -7.17
CA GLY A 60 -7.62 -1.35 -7.86
C GLY A 60 -6.49 -0.36 -7.55
N ASP A 61 -5.99 0.33 -8.57
CA ASP A 61 -4.94 1.36 -8.51
C ASP A 61 -5.49 2.80 -8.45
N GLN A 62 -6.81 2.96 -8.41
CA GLN A 62 -7.49 4.25 -8.47
C GLN A 62 -8.06 4.63 -7.11
N VAL A 63 -7.68 5.81 -6.61
CA VAL A 63 -8.33 6.43 -5.44
C VAL A 63 -9.22 7.56 -5.93
N THR A 64 -10.49 7.43 -5.63
CA THR A 64 -11.52 8.43 -5.89
C THR A 64 -11.90 9.08 -4.58
N TYR A 65 -12.03 10.40 -4.57
CA TYR A 65 -12.46 11.13 -3.39
C TYR A 65 -13.72 11.94 -3.71
N ASN A 66 -14.50 12.18 -2.66
CA ASN A 66 -15.74 12.92 -2.79
C ASN A 66 -15.48 14.43 -2.65
N SER A 67 -15.24 15.10 -3.78
CA SER A 67 -14.94 16.53 -3.79
C SER A 67 -16.13 17.42 -3.42
N TYR A 68 -17.35 16.86 -3.39
CA TYR A 68 -18.54 17.56 -2.93
C TYR A 68 -18.50 17.85 -1.42
N TYR A 69 -18.10 16.86 -0.62
CA TYR A 69 -17.98 17.00 0.83
C TYR A 69 -16.55 17.35 1.29
N LEU A 70 -15.53 17.03 0.49
CA LEU A 70 -14.12 17.20 0.83
C LEU A 70 -13.42 18.14 -0.14
N LYS A 71 -13.25 19.41 0.27
CA LYS A 71 -12.49 20.40 -0.51
C LYS A 71 -10.98 20.16 -0.48
N ASN A 72 -10.49 19.40 0.50
CA ASN A 72 -9.08 19.05 0.73
C ASN A 72 -8.73 17.62 0.28
N GLY A 73 -9.52 17.00 -0.61
CA GLY A 73 -9.32 15.59 -0.97
C GLY A 73 -7.95 15.25 -1.55
N LYS A 74 -7.26 16.20 -2.20
CA LYS A 74 -5.87 16.01 -2.66
C LYS A 74 -4.89 15.83 -1.50
N GLU A 75 -5.07 16.56 -0.41
CA GLU A 75 -4.23 16.45 0.79
C GLU A 75 -4.46 15.11 1.48
N LEU A 76 -5.72 14.66 1.57
CA LEU A 76 -6.08 13.34 2.09
C LEU A 76 -5.47 12.20 1.28
N ILE A 77 -5.45 12.33 -0.04
CA ILE A 77 -4.78 11.36 -0.92
C ILE A 77 -3.27 11.36 -0.67
N ALA A 78 -2.65 12.53 -0.51
CA ALA A 78 -1.22 12.63 -0.22
C ALA A 78 -0.87 12.05 1.17
N GLU A 79 -1.71 12.26 2.17
CA GLU A 79 -1.57 11.67 3.50
C GLU A 79 -1.67 10.14 3.43
N LEU A 80 -2.70 9.62 2.78
CA LEU A 80 -2.86 8.18 2.53
C LEU A 80 -1.62 7.62 1.83
N GLN A 81 -1.13 8.29 0.79
CA GLN A 81 0.07 7.90 0.04
C GLN A 81 1.31 7.83 0.93
N SER A 82 1.52 8.85 1.76
CA SER A 82 2.70 8.96 2.62
C SER A 82 2.82 7.80 3.60
N VAL A 83 1.69 7.26 4.08
CA VAL A 83 1.65 6.12 5.00
C VAL A 83 1.61 4.79 4.25
N PHE A 84 0.88 4.73 3.13
CA PHE A 84 0.72 3.52 2.34
C PHE A 84 2.02 3.05 1.69
N PHE A 85 2.78 3.95 1.04
CA PHE A 85 3.95 3.55 0.27
C PHE A 85 5.03 2.85 1.11
N PRO A 86 5.45 3.37 2.28
CA PRO A 86 6.41 2.68 3.13
C PRO A 86 5.90 1.30 3.60
N LEU A 87 4.63 1.22 4.00
CA LEU A 87 4.01 -0.03 4.44
C LEU A 87 3.93 -1.07 3.32
N ASN A 88 3.65 -0.63 2.10
CA ASN A 88 3.56 -1.51 0.94
C ASN A 88 4.92 -2.12 0.60
N VAL A 89 6.00 -1.31 0.67
CA VAL A 89 7.38 -1.79 0.47
C VAL A 89 7.75 -2.82 1.55
N GLU A 90 7.45 -2.54 2.82
CA GLU A 90 7.74 -3.45 3.93
C GLU A 90 6.96 -4.77 3.79
N TYR A 91 5.66 -4.69 3.47
CA TYR A 91 4.82 -5.86 3.28
C TYR A 91 5.28 -6.72 2.11
N ALA A 92 5.61 -6.10 0.96
CA ALA A 92 6.13 -6.79 -0.21
C ALA A 92 7.42 -7.53 0.12
N LYS A 93 8.39 -6.85 0.75
CA LYS A 93 9.65 -7.45 1.21
C LYS A 93 9.39 -8.65 2.11
N LYS A 94 8.54 -8.51 3.12
CA LYS A 94 8.23 -9.62 4.05
C LYS A 94 7.62 -10.82 3.33
N THR A 95 6.69 -10.56 2.41
CA THR A 95 6.03 -11.60 1.61
C THR A 95 7.03 -12.36 0.75
N ASP A 96 7.89 -11.65 0.04
CA ASP A 96 8.93 -12.25 -0.81
C ASP A 96 9.93 -13.05 0.03
N VAL A 97 10.50 -12.44 1.08
CA VAL A 97 11.47 -13.10 1.96
C VAL A 97 10.87 -14.38 2.55
N SER A 98 9.65 -14.32 3.09
CA SER A 98 8.99 -15.50 3.65
C SER A 98 8.76 -16.61 2.63
N SER A 99 8.45 -16.25 1.38
CA SER A 99 8.25 -17.21 0.28
C SER A 99 9.55 -17.91 -0.11
N PHE A 100 10.68 -17.21 -0.03
CA PHE A 100 12.01 -17.77 -0.28
C PHE A 100 12.53 -18.60 0.91
N GLU A 101 12.27 -18.17 2.15
CA GLU A 101 12.63 -18.92 3.36
C GLU A 101 11.93 -20.28 3.43
N GLN A 102 10.65 -20.34 3.05
CA GLN A 102 9.90 -21.61 2.92
C GLN A 102 10.55 -22.58 1.92
N LYS A 103 11.27 -22.06 0.92
CA LYS A 103 12.01 -22.86 -0.07
C LYS A 103 13.46 -23.14 0.35
N GLY A 104 13.85 -22.79 1.57
CA GLY A 104 15.18 -23.07 2.12
C GLY A 104 16.25 -22.02 1.79
N PHE A 105 15.88 -20.86 1.26
CA PHE A 105 16.80 -19.74 1.07
C PHE A 105 16.95 -18.95 2.38
N THR A 106 18.12 -18.36 2.61
CA THR A 106 18.40 -17.49 3.75
C THR A 106 18.53 -16.04 3.32
N PHE A 107 17.95 -15.13 4.09
CA PHE A 107 18.06 -13.70 3.85
C PHE A 107 19.49 -13.19 4.05
N LYS A 108 20.01 -12.43 3.07
CA LYS A 108 21.31 -11.75 3.14
C LYS A 108 21.11 -10.25 2.95
N LYS A 109 21.46 -9.48 3.98
CA LYS A 109 21.43 -8.02 3.95
C LYS A 109 22.57 -7.48 3.09
N LEU A 110 22.24 -6.52 2.22
CA LEU A 110 23.23 -5.74 1.47
C LEU A 110 23.59 -4.49 2.29
N TYR A 111 24.78 -4.48 2.89
CA TYR A 111 25.24 -3.35 3.71
C TYR A 111 25.70 -2.15 2.88
N ASP A 112 26.14 -2.39 1.65
CA ASP A 112 26.67 -1.34 0.76
C ASP A 112 25.58 -0.60 -0.02
N PHE A 113 24.32 -1.03 0.10
CA PHE A 113 23.21 -0.41 -0.61
C PHE A 113 22.83 0.94 -0.02
N LYS A 114 22.71 1.95 -0.89
CA LYS A 114 22.26 3.29 -0.54
C LYS A 114 20.92 3.57 -1.23
N PRO A 115 19.81 3.72 -0.48
CA PRO A 115 18.50 3.99 -1.05
C PRO A 115 18.50 5.26 -1.92
N THR A 116 17.76 5.22 -3.03
CA THR A 116 17.49 6.37 -3.91
C THR A 116 15.99 6.64 -4.00
N THR A 117 15.59 7.69 -4.71
CA THR A 117 14.17 8.04 -4.94
C THR A 117 13.41 7.01 -5.78
N GLU A 118 14.15 6.23 -6.58
CA GLU A 118 13.62 5.18 -7.45
C GLU A 118 13.77 3.80 -6.80
N GLU A 119 14.95 3.50 -6.25
CA GLU A 119 15.25 2.24 -5.58
C GLU A 119 15.25 2.43 -4.06
N VAL A 120 14.11 2.15 -3.42
CA VAL A 120 13.92 2.38 -1.98
C VAL A 120 14.52 1.25 -1.13
N GLU A 121 14.48 0.01 -1.62
CA GLU A 121 14.90 -1.18 -0.87
C GLU A 121 15.52 -2.21 -1.80
N LYS A 122 16.61 -2.86 -1.36
CA LYS A 122 17.29 -3.93 -2.10
C LYS A 122 17.78 -5.01 -1.13
N PHE A 123 17.49 -6.27 -1.45
CA PHE A 123 17.93 -7.41 -0.65
C PHE A 123 18.30 -8.61 -1.52
N CYS A 124 18.98 -9.59 -0.93
CA CYS A 124 19.34 -10.83 -1.59
C CYS A 124 18.90 -12.04 -0.76
N MET A 125 18.56 -13.14 -1.44
CA MET A 125 18.30 -14.44 -0.83
C MET A 125 19.38 -15.41 -1.31
N VAL A 126 19.93 -16.23 -0.40
CA VAL A 126 21.01 -17.19 -0.69
C VAL A 126 20.49 -18.61 -0.44
N GLY A 127 20.58 -19.48 -1.44
CA GLY A 127 20.29 -20.90 -1.28
C GLY A 127 21.58 -21.69 -1.15
N TYR A 128 21.62 -22.65 -0.22
CA TYR A 128 22.74 -23.60 -0.11
C TYR A 128 22.26 -24.97 -0.56
N THR A 129 22.92 -25.54 -1.57
CA THR A 129 22.66 -26.92 -1.98
C THR A 129 23.42 -27.87 -1.06
N LYS A 130 22.75 -28.96 -0.64
CA LYS A 130 23.34 -29.98 0.25
C LYS A 130 24.16 -31.03 -0.51
N LEU A 131 24.35 -30.86 -1.82
CA LEU A 131 25.08 -31.80 -2.67
C LEU A 131 26.58 -31.50 -2.58
N PRO A 132 27.43 -32.45 -2.16
CA PRO A 132 28.86 -32.22 -1.97
C PRO A 132 29.64 -31.81 -3.24
N ASN A 133 29.04 -31.98 -4.43
CA ASN A 133 29.73 -31.93 -5.72
C ASN A 133 29.16 -30.93 -6.75
N GLU A 134 28.34 -29.96 -6.36
CA GLU A 134 28.02 -28.85 -7.27
C GLU A 134 29.19 -27.84 -7.26
N LYS A 135 29.96 -27.83 -8.35
CA LYS A 135 30.90 -26.76 -8.72
C LYS A 135 30.28 -25.87 -9.78
#